data_AF-A0A2U1T651-F1
#
_entry.id   AF-A0A2U1T651-F1
#
_cell.length_a   1.000
_cell.length_b   1.000
_cell.length_c   1.000
_cell.angle_alpha   90.00
_cell.angle_beta   90.00
_cell.angle_gamma   90.00
#
_symmetry.space_group_name_H-M   'P 1'
#
loop_
_entity.id
_entity.type
_entity.pdbx_description
1 polymer ?
#
loop_
_entity_poly.entity_id
_entity_poly.type
_entity_poly.pdbx_seq_one_letter_code
_entity_poly.pdbx_strand_id
1 'polypeptide(L)'
;MNSKTRLTGLISIACTAALSACTIPASEEVAAPATSAALPTATTTSRIAPEDAFAELAEELEELIASVNDEYEVDAGIALSDGEHVAHAGVDGESSAWSTIKVPIAIAATQNGLEDDSVIELAITESDNDASRILWNFLGDTETAALAAEEVMVEGNGPSTLYDTVTTYYGSSFGNASWPLINQARFAANLECIDGAGPTYAAMGDIVEWQSDGLAGLDDAHVKGGWSDELETANEYLYTYRQLGAVVTDSGTVGVAIIAHPDDGSHETARAALDELTAAFKDMLDDDRIPTRTEC
;
A
#
# COMPACT_ATOMS: atom_id res chain seq x y z
N MET A 1 64.61 11.69 5.17
CA MET A 1 64.77 13.17 5.21
C MET A 1 64.77 13.70 3.79
N ASN A 2 63.97 14.74 3.49
CA ASN A 2 64.04 15.65 2.32
C ASN A 2 63.92 14.99 0.91
N SER A 3 63.25 15.55 -0.10
CA SER A 3 62.43 16.77 -0.28
C SER A 3 61.44 16.48 -1.45
N LYS A 4 60.15 16.87 -1.47
CA LYS A 4 59.58 18.18 -1.89
C LYS A 4 60.33 18.84 -3.08
N THR A 5 59.72 19.43 -4.12
CA THR A 5 58.42 20.15 -4.19
C THR A 5 57.90 20.27 -5.66
N ARG A 6 56.60 20.60 -5.80
CA ARG A 6 55.78 21.24 -6.88
C ARG A 6 56.52 21.98 -8.05
N LEU A 7 55.93 22.36 -9.20
CA LEU A 7 54.64 23.07 -9.40
C LEU A 7 54.14 23.12 -10.87
N THR A 8 52.88 23.55 -11.03
CA THR A 8 52.04 23.78 -12.24
C THR A 8 52.52 24.86 -13.23
N GLY A 9 52.03 24.82 -14.48
CA GLY A 9 52.02 25.96 -15.42
C GLY A 9 51.32 25.68 -16.77
N LEU A 10 50.33 26.50 -17.14
CA LEU A 10 49.73 26.56 -18.49
C LEU A 10 50.44 27.62 -19.35
N ILE A 11 50.24 27.61 -20.68
CA ILE A 11 49.80 28.79 -21.49
C ILE A 11 49.54 28.38 -22.95
N SER A 12 48.53 29.00 -23.58
CA SER A 12 48.16 28.82 -24.99
C SER A 12 48.68 29.97 -25.87
N ILE A 13 48.98 29.71 -27.15
CA ILE A 13 49.17 30.73 -28.20
C ILE A 13 48.43 30.27 -29.48
N ALA A 14 47.96 31.22 -30.31
CA ALA A 14 47.01 30.97 -31.40
C ALA A 14 47.35 31.68 -32.73
N CYS A 15 46.69 31.25 -33.80
CA CYS A 15 46.38 31.93 -35.07
C CYS A 15 47.51 32.56 -35.94
N THR A 16 47.54 32.17 -37.22
CA THR A 16 47.21 33.05 -38.37
C THR A 16 47.09 32.26 -39.69
N ALA A 17 46.47 32.85 -40.73
CA ALA A 17 46.25 32.29 -42.09
C ALA A 17 47.15 33.01 -43.14
N ALA A 18 47.20 32.73 -44.46
CA ALA A 18 46.37 31.91 -45.39
C ALA A 18 47.29 31.26 -46.49
N LEU A 19 47.10 31.20 -47.84
CA LEU A 19 46.13 31.73 -48.83
C LEU A 19 46.34 31.02 -50.21
N SER A 20 45.26 30.76 -50.99
CA SER A 20 45.25 30.29 -52.43
C SER A 20 45.78 28.86 -52.73
N ALA A 21 45.38 28.13 -53.79
CA ALA A 21 44.70 28.47 -55.06
C ALA A 21 43.78 27.31 -55.59
N CYS A 22 43.20 27.45 -56.79
CA CYS A 22 42.11 26.59 -57.33
C CYS A 22 42.53 25.52 -58.36
N THR A 23 41.78 24.42 -58.43
CA THR A 23 41.24 23.85 -59.70
C THR A 23 40.06 22.89 -59.44
N ILE A 24 39.13 22.79 -60.39
CA ILE A 24 37.95 21.90 -60.35
C ILE A 24 37.88 21.08 -61.65
N PRO A 25 37.76 19.75 -61.59
CA PRO A 25 37.10 18.93 -62.61
C PRO A 25 35.65 18.65 -62.18
N ALA A 26 34.70 18.70 -63.12
CA ALA A 26 33.30 18.37 -62.86
C ALA A 26 33.03 16.88 -63.13
N SER A 27 32.23 16.25 -62.26
CA SER A 27 31.60 14.95 -62.50
C SER A 27 30.15 14.96 -62.02
N GLU A 28 29.25 14.81 -62.98
CA GLU A 28 27.93 14.17 -62.92
C GLU A 28 27.01 14.47 -61.71
N GLU A 29 26.01 15.31 -61.98
CA GLU A 29 24.84 15.57 -61.15
C GLU A 29 23.96 14.31 -61.05
N VAL A 30 24.00 13.62 -59.91
CA VAL A 30 23.02 12.60 -59.54
C VAL A 30 22.05 13.20 -58.52
N ALA A 31 20.85 13.55 -58.97
CA ALA A 31 19.82 14.13 -58.12
C ALA A 31 19.29 13.09 -57.10
N ALA A 32 19.75 13.19 -55.85
CA ALA A 32 19.17 12.45 -54.73
C ALA A 32 17.79 13.03 -54.37
N PRO A 33 16.76 12.20 -54.11
CA PRO A 33 15.47 12.70 -53.68
C PRO A 33 15.56 13.27 -52.26
N ALA A 34 15.13 14.52 -52.08
CA ALA A 34 15.02 15.15 -50.77
C ALA A 34 13.81 14.59 -50.00
N THR A 35 13.95 13.37 -49.47
CA THR A 35 12.96 12.76 -48.58
C THR A 35 12.94 13.54 -47.27
N SER A 36 12.09 14.57 -47.20
CA SER A 36 11.83 15.35 -45.99
C SER A 36 11.05 14.49 -44.98
N ALA A 37 11.75 13.57 -44.32
CA ALA A 37 11.22 12.82 -43.20
C ALA A 37 10.89 13.79 -42.06
N ALA A 38 9.60 14.13 -41.93
CA ALA A 38 9.11 14.78 -40.73
C ALA A 38 9.41 13.86 -39.54
N LEU A 39 10.11 14.38 -38.54
CA LEU A 39 10.24 13.70 -37.25
C LEU A 39 8.83 13.43 -36.73
N PRO A 40 8.50 12.22 -36.25
CA PRO A 40 7.27 12.02 -35.53
C PRO A 40 7.31 12.93 -34.30
N THR A 41 6.37 13.87 -34.19
CA THR A 41 6.13 14.59 -32.95
C THR A 41 5.80 13.54 -31.90
N ALA A 42 6.70 13.31 -30.95
CA ALA A 42 6.39 12.49 -29.80
C ALA A 42 5.22 13.16 -29.08
N THR A 43 4.07 12.49 -29.03
CA THR A 43 3.00 12.87 -28.12
C THR A 43 3.53 12.60 -26.72
N THR A 44 4.09 13.61 -26.09
CA THR A 44 4.37 13.59 -24.66
C THR A 44 3.02 13.60 -23.95
N THR A 45 2.45 12.41 -23.73
CA THR A 45 1.42 12.22 -22.72
C THR A 45 2.02 12.72 -21.42
N SER A 46 1.51 13.83 -20.91
CA SER A 46 1.97 14.41 -19.66
C SER A 46 1.52 13.47 -18.56
N ARG A 47 2.40 12.58 -18.11
CA ARG A 47 2.16 11.82 -16.88
C ARG A 47 2.04 12.83 -15.76
N ILE A 48 0.90 12.81 -15.08
CA ILE A 48 0.65 13.52 -13.83
C ILE A 48 1.63 12.96 -12.78
N ALA A 49 2.07 13.76 -11.81
CA ALA A 49 2.94 13.24 -10.74
C ALA A 49 2.12 12.32 -9.81
N PRO A 50 2.72 11.31 -9.14
CA PRO A 50 1.98 10.47 -8.21
C PRO A 50 1.26 11.28 -7.11
N GLU A 51 1.93 12.29 -6.54
CA GLU A 51 1.35 13.23 -5.57
C GLU A 51 0.09 13.95 -6.10
N ASP A 52 0.15 14.47 -7.34
CA ASP A 52 -1.01 15.11 -8.01
C ASP A 52 -2.13 14.09 -8.29
N ALA A 53 -1.78 12.86 -8.72
CA ALA A 53 -2.75 11.83 -9.07
C ALA A 53 -3.48 11.23 -7.86
N PHE A 54 -2.78 11.03 -6.74
CA PHE A 54 -3.42 10.65 -5.47
C PHE A 54 -4.25 11.80 -4.86
N ALA A 55 -3.95 13.06 -5.18
CA ALA A 55 -4.82 14.18 -4.82
C ALA A 55 -6.12 14.20 -5.64
N GLU A 56 -6.04 14.02 -6.98
CA GLU A 56 -7.23 13.89 -7.84
C GLU A 56 -8.09 12.67 -7.45
N LEU A 57 -7.45 11.55 -7.06
CA LEU A 57 -8.14 10.36 -6.54
C LEU A 57 -8.80 10.60 -5.17
N ALA A 58 -8.19 11.41 -4.29
CA ALA A 58 -8.80 11.72 -3.00
C ALA A 58 -10.10 12.56 -3.14
N GLU A 59 -10.14 13.52 -4.07
CA GLU A 59 -11.36 14.28 -4.37
C GLU A 59 -12.52 13.37 -4.86
N GLU A 60 -12.21 12.31 -5.61
CA GLU A 60 -13.20 11.30 -6.02
C GLU A 60 -13.64 10.38 -4.88
N LEU A 61 -12.72 9.97 -4.00
CA LEU A 61 -13.06 9.15 -2.83
C LEU A 61 -13.94 9.93 -1.83
N GLU A 62 -13.84 11.27 -1.75
CA GLU A 62 -14.78 12.10 -1.00
C GLU A 62 -16.22 12.02 -1.55
N GLU A 63 -16.41 12.05 -2.88
CA GLU A 63 -17.73 11.88 -3.50
C GLU A 63 -18.29 10.46 -3.30
N LEU A 64 -17.44 9.43 -3.39
CA LEU A 64 -17.81 8.03 -3.12
C LEU A 64 -18.29 7.85 -1.67
N ILE A 65 -17.49 8.28 -0.69
CA ILE A 65 -17.83 8.15 0.74
C ILE A 65 -19.12 8.91 1.08
N ALA A 66 -19.32 10.10 0.52
CA ALA A 66 -20.57 10.84 0.70
C ALA A 66 -21.81 10.07 0.18
N SER A 67 -21.66 9.29 -0.89
CA SER A 67 -22.74 8.42 -1.41
C SER A 67 -22.95 7.18 -0.54
N VAL A 68 -21.88 6.50 -0.12
CA VAL A 68 -21.98 5.29 0.72
C VAL A 68 -22.59 5.61 2.10
N ASN A 69 -22.21 6.73 2.72
CA ASN A 69 -22.76 7.13 4.01
C ASN A 69 -24.27 7.46 3.93
N ASP A 70 -24.75 8.07 2.84
CA ASP A 70 -26.18 8.42 2.64
C ASP A 70 -27.05 7.21 2.26
N GLU A 71 -26.52 6.24 1.50
CA GLU A 71 -27.29 5.04 1.09
C GLU A 71 -27.35 3.95 2.17
N TYR A 72 -26.27 3.76 2.96
CA TYR A 72 -26.16 2.64 3.91
C TYR A 72 -26.36 3.01 5.38
N GLU A 73 -26.54 4.30 5.72
CA GLU A 73 -26.60 4.81 7.10
C GLU A 73 -25.35 4.39 7.92
N VAL A 74 -24.16 4.77 7.41
CA VAL A 74 -22.83 4.44 7.97
C VAL A 74 -21.88 5.64 8.03
N ASP A 75 -20.90 5.59 8.93
CA ASP A 75 -19.63 6.32 8.83
C ASP A 75 -18.58 5.40 8.19
N ALA A 76 -18.35 5.56 6.88
CA ALA A 76 -17.34 4.80 6.13
C ALA A 76 -15.99 5.51 5.98
N GLY A 77 -14.96 4.76 5.56
CA GLY A 77 -13.65 5.29 5.17
C GLY A 77 -12.90 4.36 4.23
N ILE A 78 -12.07 4.93 3.36
CA ILE A 78 -11.25 4.21 2.36
C ILE A 78 -9.88 4.88 2.18
N ALA A 79 -8.82 4.09 2.07
CA ALA A 79 -7.48 4.54 1.68
C ALA A 79 -6.86 3.63 0.62
N LEU A 80 -6.17 4.22 -0.37
CA LEU A 80 -5.54 3.56 -1.52
C LEU A 80 -4.08 4.04 -1.67
N SER A 81 -3.13 3.13 -1.95
CA SER A 81 -1.68 3.43 -1.90
C SER A 81 -0.81 2.63 -2.88
N ASP A 82 0.27 3.27 -3.35
CA ASP A 82 1.42 2.65 -4.03
C ASP A 82 2.56 2.22 -3.05
N GLY A 83 2.36 2.45 -1.75
CA GLY A 83 3.32 2.19 -0.67
C GLY A 83 4.08 3.41 -0.18
N GLU A 84 4.05 4.54 -0.89
CA GLU A 84 4.61 5.83 -0.48
C GLU A 84 3.50 6.90 -0.38
N HIS A 85 2.78 7.10 -1.48
CA HIS A 85 1.65 8.02 -1.61
C HIS A 85 0.34 7.35 -1.18
N VAL A 86 -0.66 8.14 -0.78
CA VAL A 86 -1.98 7.65 -0.34
C VAL A 86 -3.05 8.65 -0.75
N ALA A 87 -4.15 8.15 -1.34
CA ALA A 87 -5.44 8.84 -1.35
C ALA A 87 -6.29 8.27 -0.21
N HIS A 88 -7.03 9.11 0.52
CA HIS A 88 -7.91 8.70 1.61
C HIS A 88 -9.10 9.64 1.70
N ALA A 89 -10.26 9.08 2.07
CA ALA A 89 -11.47 9.82 2.38
C ALA A 89 -12.30 9.10 3.45
N GLY A 90 -13.21 9.82 4.09
CA GLY A 90 -14.03 9.32 5.20
C GLY A 90 -13.26 9.25 6.52
N VAL A 91 -13.64 8.32 7.39
CA VAL A 91 -13.01 8.19 8.72
C VAL A 91 -11.54 7.76 8.60
N ASP A 92 -10.69 8.29 9.48
CA ASP A 92 -9.25 7.95 9.52
C ASP A 92 -8.96 6.50 9.94
N GLY A 93 -9.95 5.84 10.57
CA GLY A 93 -9.82 4.49 11.11
C GLY A 93 -8.98 4.40 12.39
N GLU A 94 -8.99 5.45 13.23
CA GLU A 94 -8.34 5.45 14.56
C GLU A 94 -8.96 4.44 15.56
N SER A 95 -10.13 3.87 15.21
CA SER A 95 -10.76 2.71 15.85
C SER A 95 -9.85 1.46 15.89
N SER A 96 -10.25 0.44 16.65
CA SER A 96 -9.50 -0.81 16.82
C SER A 96 -9.20 -1.54 15.50
N ALA A 97 -7.98 -2.08 15.35
CA ALA A 97 -7.55 -2.87 14.19
C ALA A 97 -8.20 -4.27 14.11
N TRP A 98 -8.74 -4.77 15.22
CA TRP A 98 -9.37 -6.09 15.35
C TRP A 98 -8.46 -7.22 14.82
N SER A 99 -8.92 -7.97 13.83
CA SER A 99 -8.17 -9.09 13.25
C SER A 99 -7.23 -8.69 12.11
N THR A 100 -7.17 -7.43 11.66
CA THR A 100 -6.21 -7.04 10.61
C THR A 100 -4.78 -7.02 11.15
N ILE A 101 -4.60 -6.67 12.43
CA ILE A 101 -3.33 -6.68 13.17
C ILE A 101 -2.65 -8.07 13.21
N LYS A 102 -3.38 -9.16 12.89
CA LYS A 102 -2.84 -10.52 12.84
C LYS A 102 -1.79 -10.70 11.75
N VAL A 103 -1.89 -9.92 10.66
CA VAL A 103 -0.95 -9.96 9.52
C VAL A 103 0.48 -9.65 9.97
N PRO A 104 0.82 -8.47 10.54
CA PRO A 104 2.17 -8.20 11.03
C PRO A 104 2.62 -9.14 12.16
N ILE A 105 1.71 -9.65 13.00
CA ILE A 105 2.03 -10.65 14.03
C ILE A 105 2.51 -11.99 13.41
N ALA A 106 1.86 -12.45 12.33
CA ALA A 106 2.23 -13.69 11.64
C ALA A 106 3.56 -13.56 10.86
N ILE A 107 3.77 -12.41 10.21
CA ILE A 107 5.03 -12.10 9.53
C ILE A 107 6.18 -12.00 10.56
N ALA A 108 5.98 -11.29 11.68
CA ALA A 108 6.98 -11.20 12.74
C ALA A 108 7.33 -12.57 13.34
N ALA A 109 6.34 -13.46 13.51
CA ALA A 109 6.59 -14.82 13.98
C ALA A 109 7.44 -15.62 12.96
N THR A 110 7.19 -15.44 11.67
CA THR A 110 7.97 -16.04 10.57
C THR A 110 9.42 -15.50 10.56
N GLN A 111 9.61 -14.18 10.67
CA GLN A 111 10.93 -13.53 10.79
C GLN A 111 11.71 -14.03 12.02
N ASN A 112 11.02 -14.33 13.13
CA ASN A 112 11.60 -14.89 14.34
C ASN A 112 11.78 -16.44 14.31
N GLY A 113 11.55 -17.07 13.16
CA GLY A 113 11.86 -18.49 12.93
C GLY A 113 10.75 -19.47 13.33
N LEU A 114 9.48 -19.08 13.23
CA LEU A 114 8.37 -20.03 13.23
C LEU A 114 8.38 -20.88 11.95
N GLU A 115 8.45 -22.20 12.10
CA GLU A 115 8.38 -23.18 11.00
C GLU A 115 7.04 -23.96 11.05
N ASP A 116 5.90 -23.24 11.14
CA ASP A 116 4.56 -23.84 11.22
C ASP A 116 3.51 -22.99 10.45
N ASP A 117 3.48 -23.19 9.13
CA ASP A 117 2.53 -22.52 8.23
C ASP A 117 1.07 -22.77 8.63
N SER A 118 0.75 -23.92 9.26
CA SER A 118 -0.63 -24.27 9.62
C SER A 118 -1.22 -23.38 10.72
N VAL A 119 -0.37 -22.79 11.57
CA VAL A 119 -0.79 -21.79 12.56
C VAL A 119 -1.00 -20.42 11.91
N ILE A 120 -0.25 -20.11 10.84
CA ILE A 120 -0.41 -18.90 10.03
C ILE A 120 -1.72 -18.98 9.24
N GLU A 121 -1.94 -20.08 8.51
CA GLU A 121 -3.19 -20.39 7.79
C GLU A 121 -4.40 -20.18 8.71
N LEU A 122 -4.48 -20.88 9.84
CA LEU A 122 -5.61 -20.74 10.78
C LEU A 122 -5.80 -19.30 11.29
N ALA A 123 -4.73 -18.58 11.61
CA ALA A 123 -4.82 -17.22 12.12
C ALA A 123 -5.25 -16.18 11.06
N ILE A 124 -4.99 -16.46 9.77
CA ILE A 124 -5.20 -15.54 8.66
C ILE A 124 -6.48 -15.90 7.87
N THR A 125 -6.52 -17.10 7.28
CA THR A 125 -7.63 -17.65 6.48
C THR A 125 -8.93 -17.75 7.27
N GLU A 126 -8.91 -18.41 8.43
CA GLU A 126 -10.10 -18.57 9.28
C GLU A 126 -10.29 -17.41 10.26
N SER A 127 -9.24 -16.61 10.49
CA SER A 127 -9.18 -15.64 11.59
C SER A 127 -9.24 -16.27 12.99
N ASP A 128 -8.69 -17.48 13.18
CA ASP A 128 -8.72 -18.16 14.48
C ASP A 128 -7.90 -17.40 15.54
N ASN A 129 -8.50 -17.20 16.71
CA ASN A 129 -7.93 -16.39 17.79
C ASN A 129 -6.96 -17.17 18.69
N ASP A 130 -7.06 -18.50 18.78
CA ASP A 130 -6.10 -19.33 19.52
C ASP A 130 -4.82 -19.55 18.70
N ALA A 131 -4.91 -19.69 17.39
CA ALA A 131 -3.79 -19.66 16.45
C ALA A 131 -3.07 -18.30 16.50
N SER A 132 -3.81 -17.20 16.40
CA SER A 132 -3.28 -15.83 16.57
C SER A 132 -2.55 -15.67 17.92
N ARG A 133 -3.09 -16.27 18.99
CA ARG A 133 -2.49 -16.28 20.32
C ARG A 133 -1.25 -17.19 20.39
N ILE A 134 -1.13 -18.24 19.60
CA ILE A 134 0.11 -19.04 19.47
C ILE A 134 1.20 -18.19 18.82
N LEU A 135 0.91 -17.51 17.70
CA LEU A 135 1.85 -16.60 17.03
C LEU A 135 2.37 -15.52 18.01
N TRP A 136 1.45 -14.86 18.73
CA TRP A 136 1.81 -13.84 19.72
C TRP A 136 2.72 -14.37 20.85
N ASN A 137 2.42 -15.54 21.42
CA ASN A 137 3.21 -16.12 22.50
C ASN A 137 4.52 -16.78 22.03
N PHE A 138 4.69 -17.01 20.71
CA PHE A 138 5.95 -17.46 20.13
C PHE A 138 6.99 -16.33 20.14
N LEU A 139 6.57 -15.09 19.88
CA LEU A 139 7.42 -13.89 19.89
C LEU A 139 7.97 -13.53 21.27
N GLY A 140 7.30 -13.95 22.36
CA GLY A 140 7.79 -13.78 23.73
C GLY A 140 6.71 -13.32 24.71
N ASP A 141 7.06 -12.34 25.55
CA ASP A 141 6.09 -11.61 26.36
C ASP A 141 5.41 -10.48 25.57
N THR A 142 4.38 -9.88 26.17
CA THR A 142 3.55 -8.83 25.53
C THR A 142 4.35 -7.64 25.02
N GLU A 143 5.44 -7.26 25.69
CA GLU A 143 6.30 -6.13 25.30
C GLU A 143 7.16 -6.53 24.08
N THR A 144 7.78 -7.71 24.13
CA THR A 144 8.59 -8.25 23.03
C THR A 144 7.76 -8.51 21.77
N ALA A 145 6.56 -9.10 21.91
CA ALA A 145 5.67 -9.43 20.81
C ALA A 145 5.08 -8.20 20.11
N ALA A 146 4.79 -7.14 20.87
CA ALA A 146 4.36 -5.86 20.30
C ALA A 146 5.46 -5.21 19.48
N LEU A 147 6.69 -5.14 20.02
CA LEU A 147 7.83 -4.55 19.31
C LEU A 147 8.14 -5.28 18.00
N ALA A 148 8.12 -6.62 18.00
CA ALA A 148 8.37 -7.40 16.79
C ALA A 148 7.28 -7.21 15.71
N ALA A 149 6.02 -7.10 16.11
CA ALA A 149 4.93 -6.80 15.17
C ALA A 149 4.96 -5.34 14.67
N GLU A 150 5.36 -4.37 15.51
CA GLU A 150 5.56 -2.98 15.08
C GLU A 150 6.77 -2.78 14.16
N GLU A 151 7.85 -3.56 14.34
CA GLU A 151 9.01 -3.55 13.43
C GLU A 151 8.56 -3.90 12.00
N VAL A 152 7.77 -4.97 11.83
CA VAL A 152 7.13 -5.34 10.55
C VAL A 152 6.20 -4.23 10.01
N MET A 153 5.40 -3.59 10.87
CA MET A 153 4.54 -2.47 10.43
C MET A 153 5.36 -1.27 9.93
N VAL A 154 6.52 -1.01 10.53
CA VAL A 154 7.45 0.05 10.11
C VAL A 154 8.18 -0.32 8.83
N GLU A 155 8.56 -1.60 8.63
CA GLU A 155 9.09 -2.12 7.36
C GLU A 155 8.08 -1.89 6.21
N GLY A 156 6.79 -2.12 6.47
CA GLY A 156 5.70 -1.83 5.52
C GLY A 156 5.30 -0.34 5.40
N ASN A 157 6.01 0.60 6.02
CA ASN A 157 5.69 2.03 6.01
C ASN A 157 4.29 2.38 6.58
N GLY A 158 3.79 1.58 7.53
CA GLY A 158 2.42 1.68 8.07
C GLY A 158 2.32 1.39 9.57
N PRO A 159 2.89 2.22 10.46
CA PRO A 159 2.89 2.00 11.92
C PRO A 159 1.48 2.04 12.56
N SER A 160 1.35 1.46 13.76
CA SER A 160 0.15 1.47 14.60
C SER A 160 0.45 1.98 16.02
N THR A 161 -0.49 1.86 16.97
CA THR A 161 -0.28 2.12 18.40
C THR A 161 -0.14 0.85 19.25
N LEU A 162 0.16 -0.30 18.64
CA LEU A 162 0.09 -1.63 19.27
C LEU A 162 0.83 -1.72 20.62
N TYR A 163 2.08 -1.27 20.68
CA TYR A 163 2.91 -1.27 21.87
C TYR A 163 2.30 -0.43 23.00
N ASP A 164 1.92 0.81 22.70
CA ASP A 164 1.30 1.71 23.68
C ASP A 164 -0.05 1.14 24.17
N THR A 165 -0.86 0.54 23.28
CA THR A 165 -2.13 -0.10 23.65
C THR A 165 -1.95 -1.27 24.63
N VAL A 166 -0.99 -2.18 24.38
CA VAL A 166 -0.82 -3.39 25.19
C VAL A 166 -0.02 -3.18 26.48
N THR A 167 0.79 -2.11 26.54
CA THR A 167 1.55 -1.73 27.74
C THR A 167 0.79 -0.76 28.66
N THR A 168 -0.04 0.14 28.12
CA THR A 168 -0.81 1.12 28.93
C THR A 168 -1.87 0.45 29.81
N TYR A 169 -2.57 -0.56 29.29
CA TYR A 169 -3.60 -1.29 30.04
C TYR A 169 -3.29 -2.79 30.07
N TYR A 170 -2.87 -3.27 31.26
CA TYR A 170 -2.55 -4.68 31.45
C TYR A 170 -3.79 -5.57 31.21
N GLY A 171 -3.75 -6.35 30.13
CA GLY A 171 -4.85 -7.19 29.68
C GLY A 171 -5.59 -6.69 28.42
N SER A 172 -5.16 -5.59 27.81
CA SER A 172 -5.55 -5.24 26.43
C SER A 172 -5.31 -6.41 25.47
N SER A 173 -6.22 -6.60 24.51
CA SER A 173 -5.94 -7.42 23.32
C SER A 173 -5.08 -6.61 22.34
N PHE A 174 -4.23 -7.30 21.58
CA PHE A 174 -3.50 -6.69 20.45
C PHE A 174 -4.47 -6.15 19.37
N GLY A 175 -5.69 -6.69 19.28
CA GLY A 175 -6.74 -6.19 18.37
C GLY A 175 -7.24 -4.78 18.70
N ASN A 176 -7.03 -4.29 19.93
CA ASN A 176 -7.40 -2.94 20.36
C ASN A 176 -6.35 -1.89 19.97
N ALA A 177 -5.34 -2.25 19.17
CA ALA A 177 -4.39 -1.31 18.62
C ALA A 177 -5.10 -0.37 17.63
N SER A 178 -4.85 0.93 17.72
CA SER A 178 -5.30 1.87 16.69
C SER A 178 -4.37 1.74 15.48
N TRP A 179 -4.95 1.58 14.28
CA TRP A 179 -4.19 1.46 13.04
C TRP A 179 -4.90 2.22 11.90
N PRO A 180 -4.50 3.47 11.61
CA PRO A 180 -5.17 4.30 10.61
C PRO A 180 -5.22 3.66 9.21
N LEU A 181 -6.26 3.97 8.42
CA LEU A 181 -6.43 3.42 7.06
C LEU A 181 -5.24 3.76 6.16
N ILE A 182 -4.75 4.99 6.24
CA ILE A 182 -3.57 5.49 5.50
C ILE A 182 -2.34 4.60 5.77
N ASN A 183 -2.20 4.07 6.98
CA ASN A 183 -1.09 3.21 7.37
C ASN A 183 -1.34 1.75 6.96
N GLN A 184 -2.58 1.25 7.06
CA GLN A 184 -2.95 -0.08 6.56
C GLN A 184 -2.82 -0.20 5.03
N ALA A 185 -3.19 0.84 4.27
CA ALA A 185 -3.04 0.87 2.81
C ALA A 185 -1.55 0.88 2.39
N ARG A 186 -0.70 1.71 3.04
CA ARG A 186 0.76 1.65 2.82
C ARG A 186 1.34 0.29 3.17
N PHE A 187 0.97 -0.26 4.32
CA PHE A 187 1.43 -1.57 4.77
C PHE A 187 1.07 -2.66 3.76
N ALA A 188 -0.19 -2.67 3.28
CA ALA A 188 -0.65 -3.61 2.27
C ALA A 188 0.11 -3.48 0.93
N ALA A 189 0.33 -2.25 0.46
CA ALA A 189 1.09 -2.02 -0.79
C ALA A 189 2.55 -2.50 -0.70
N ASN A 190 3.19 -2.38 0.47
CA ASN A 190 4.56 -2.85 0.69
C ASN A 190 4.64 -4.35 1.06
N LEU A 191 3.52 -5.05 1.30
CA LEU A 191 3.46 -6.31 2.05
C LEU A 191 4.29 -7.45 1.41
N GLU A 192 4.22 -7.63 0.08
CA GLU A 192 5.01 -8.64 -0.63
C GLU A 192 6.53 -8.38 -0.56
N CYS A 193 6.94 -7.12 -0.35
CA CYS A 193 8.34 -6.72 -0.21
C CYS A 193 8.92 -6.96 1.19
N ILE A 194 8.12 -7.37 2.19
CA ILE A 194 8.57 -7.59 3.56
C ILE A 194 9.21 -8.98 3.68
N ASP A 195 10.46 -9.04 4.17
CA ASP A 195 11.19 -10.30 4.35
C ASP A 195 10.39 -11.24 5.29
N GLY A 196 10.12 -12.46 4.82
CA GLY A 196 9.33 -13.46 5.56
C GLY A 196 7.81 -13.35 5.39
N ALA A 197 7.27 -12.40 4.61
CA ALA A 197 5.83 -12.24 4.44
C ALA A 197 5.13 -13.39 3.70
N GLY A 198 5.85 -14.14 2.86
CA GLY A 198 5.31 -15.12 1.91
C GLY A 198 4.20 -16.04 2.43
N PRO A 199 4.36 -16.77 3.55
CA PRO A 199 3.30 -17.64 4.09
C PRO A 199 2.04 -16.88 4.53
N THR A 200 2.21 -15.68 5.11
CA THR A 200 1.09 -14.83 5.52
C THR A 200 0.37 -14.25 4.31
N TYR A 201 1.13 -13.75 3.32
CA TYR A 201 0.58 -13.23 2.06
C TYR A 201 -0.19 -14.32 1.30
N ALA A 202 0.33 -15.55 1.23
CA ALA A 202 -0.36 -16.68 0.62
C ALA A 202 -1.70 -16.98 1.33
N ALA A 203 -1.71 -17.05 2.67
CA ALA A 203 -2.94 -17.29 3.44
C ALA A 203 -3.96 -16.13 3.31
N MET A 204 -3.50 -14.90 3.11
CA MET A 204 -4.38 -13.75 2.81
C MET A 204 -5.09 -13.87 1.45
N GLY A 205 -4.60 -14.70 0.53
CA GLY A 205 -5.23 -15.00 -0.76
C GLY A 205 -6.14 -16.24 -0.77
N ASP A 206 -6.28 -16.94 0.36
CA ASP A 206 -7.17 -18.11 0.53
C ASP A 206 -8.06 -17.88 1.76
N ILE A 207 -9.00 -16.94 1.63
CA ILE A 207 -9.95 -16.57 2.71
C ILE A 207 -11.20 -17.46 2.63
N VAL A 208 -11.70 -17.89 3.80
CA VAL A 208 -12.89 -18.74 3.90
C VAL A 208 -14.14 -18.09 3.30
N GLU A 209 -14.99 -18.91 2.65
CA GLU A 209 -16.25 -18.50 1.97
C GLU A 209 -17.14 -17.55 2.79
N TRP A 210 -17.16 -17.69 4.13
CA TRP A 210 -17.98 -16.86 5.02
C TRP A 210 -17.33 -15.53 5.46
N GLN A 211 -16.11 -15.25 4.98
CA GLN A 211 -15.41 -13.95 5.06
C GLN A 211 -15.06 -13.41 3.66
N SER A 212 -15.60 -14.01 2.58
CA SER A 212 -15.36 -13.63 1.18
C SER A 212 -16.36 -12.54 0.75
N ASP A 213 -16.27 -11.38 1.40
CA ASP A 213 -17.03 -10.16 1.12
C ASP A 213 -16.10 -8.93 1.12
N GLY A 214 -16.61 -7.78 0.65
CA GLY A 214 -15.76 -6.63 0.36
C GLY A 214 -14.56 -7.03 -0.52
N LEU A 215 -13.35 -6.59 -0.14
CA LEU A 215 -12.11 -6.86 -0.87
C LEU A 215 -11.84 -8.36 -1.06
N ALA A 216 -12.28 -9.21 -0.12
CA ALA A 216 -12.10 -10.67 -0.20
C ALA A 216 -13.07 -11.36 -1.18
N GLY A 217 -13.90 -10.59 -1.88
CA GLY A 217 -14.67 -11.03 -3.05
C GLY A 217 -14.04 -10.64 -4.40
N LEU A 218 -12.86 -10.00 -4.42
CA LEU A 218 -12.12 -9.68 -5.65
C LEU A 218 -11.21 -10.84 -6.10
N ASP A 219 -11.08 -11.01 -7.41
CA ASP A 219 -9.99 -11.81 -8.00
C ASP A 219 -8.62 -11.16 -7.68
N ASP A 220 -7.57 -11.97 -7.54
CA ASP A 220 -6.17 -11.56 -7.30
C ASP A 220 -5.94 -10.59 -6.10
N ALA A 221 -6.81 -10.68 -5.09
CA ALA A 221 -6.74 -9.90 -3.84
C ALA A 221 -6.24 -10.72 -2.65
N HIS A 222 -5.28 -10.18 -1.91
CA HIS A 222 -4.73 -10.73 -0.69
C HIS A 222 -5.19 -9.87 0.51
N VAL A 223 -6.13 -10.36 1.30
CA VAL A 223 -6.94 -9.55 2.24
C VAL A 223 -6.89 -10.09 3.67
N LYS A 224 -7.04 -9.22 4.66
CA LYS A 224 -7.44 -9.60 6.02
C LYS A 224 -8.54 -8.67 6.55
N GLY A 225 -9.72 -9.23 6.79
CA GLY A 225 -10.81 -8.58 7.52
C GLY A 225 -10.69 -8.70 9.04
N GLY A 226 -11.31 -7.76 9.77
CA GLY A 226 -11.47 -7.77 11.21
C GLY A 226 -12.65 -6.90 11.68
N TRP A 227 -13.39 -7.40 12.67
CA TRP A 227 -14.60 -6.76 13.17
C TRP A 227 -14.84 -7.05 14.65
N SER A 228 -15.53 -6.14 15.35
CA SER A 228 -16.21 -6.33 16.63
C SER A 228 -17.03 -5.08 16.99
N ASP A 229 -17.76 -5.16 18.10
CA ASP A 229 -18.16 -4.00 18.90
C ASP A 229 -17.00 -3.47 19.76
N GLU A 230 -16.78 -2.14 19.78
CA GLU A 230 -15.98 -1.42 20.77
C GLU A 230 -16.84 -0.46 21.60
N LEU A 231 -16.50 -0.30 22.89
CA LEU A 231 -17.25 0.50 23.86
C LEU A 231 -16.71 1.94 23.91
N GLU A 232 -17.22 2.80 23.04
CA GLU A 232 -16.85 4.23 22.97
C GLU A 232 -17.23 4.99 24.24
N THR A 233 -18.46 4.81 24.72
CA THR A 233 -18.92 5.41 25.99
C THR A 233 -19.68 4.39 26.83
N ALA A 234 -19.91 4.72 28.11
CA ALA A 234 -20.40 3.75 29.10
C ALA A 234 -21.79 3.12 28.80
N ASN A 235 -22.48 3.51 27.73
CA ASN A 235 -23.74 2.90 27.25
C ASN A 235 -23.81 2.85 25.70
N GLU A 236 -22.68 2.99 25.01
CA GLU A 236 -22.62 3.29 23.57
C GLU A 236 -21.51 2.45 22.94
N TYR A 237 -21.87 1.70 21.90
CA TYR A 237 -20.98 0.78 21.21
C TYR A 237 -20.87 1.21 19.76
N LEU A 238 -19.63 1.36 19.28
CA LEU A 238 -19.33 1.47 17.86
C LEU A 238 -19.18 0.04 17.33
N TYR A 239 -19.99 -0.34 16.35
CA TYR A 239 -19.68 -1.52 15.57
C TYR A 239 -18.67 -1.14 14.49
N THR A 240 -17.68 -1.99 14.28
CA THR A 240 -16.60 -1.75 13.33
C THR A 240 -16.42 -2.98 12.47
N TYR A 241 -16.55 -2.86 11.15
CA TYR A 241 -15.98 -3.82 10.21
C TYR A 241 -14.95 -3.11 9.33
N ARG A 242 -13.72 -3.64 9.31
CA ARG A 242 -12.64 -3.14 8.46
C ARG A 242 -11.89 -4.27 7.76
N GLN A 243 -11.29 -3.95 6.63
CA GLN A 243 -10.43 -4.84 5.86
C GLN A 243 -9.18 -4.09 5.41
N LEU A 244 -8.01 -4.74 5.41
CA LEU A 244 -6.84 -4.32 4.65
C LEU A 244 -6.54 -5.37 3.58
N GLY A 245 -5.99 -4.97 2.43
CA GLY A 245 -5.56 -5.92 1.42
C GLY A 245 -4.66 -5.33 0.35
N ALA A 246 -3.90 -6.22 -0.29
CA ALA A 246 -3.07 -5.92 -1.45
C ALA A 246 -3.73 -6.57 -2.68
N VAL A 247 -4.03 -5.79 -3.71
CA VAL A 247 -4.66 -6.29 -4.94
C VAL A 247 -3.68 -6.17 -6.09
N VAL A 248 -3.45 -7.29 -6.77
CA VAL A 248 -2.47 -7.39 -7.86
C VAL A 248 -3.13 -7.03 -9.19
N THR A 249 -2.44 -6.25 -10.02
CA THR A 249 -2.90 -5.87 -11.38
C THR A 249 -1.80 -6.13 -12.41
N ASP A 250 -2.15 -6.14 -13.70
CA ASP A 250 -1.20 -6.16 -14.83
C ASP A 250 -0.17 -5.01 -14.78
N SER A 251 -0.43 -3.94 -14.01
CA SER A 251 0.46 -2.78 -13.85
C SER A 251 1.38 -2.84 -12.63
N GLY A 252 1.02 -3.62 -11.61
CA GLY A 252 1.59 -3.55 -10.26
C GLY A 252 0.54 -3.76 -9.16
N THR A 253 0.93 -3.62 -7.89
CA THR A 253 0.08 -3.89 -6.72
C THR A 253 -0.49 -2.60 -6.13
N VAL A 254 -1.77 -2.60 -5.75
CA VAL A 254 -2.40 -1.53 -4.95
C VAL A 254 -2.62 -2.01 -3.53
N GLY A 255 -2.18 -1.24 -2.54
CA GLY A 255 -2.59 -1.42 -1.15
C GLY A 255 -3.87 -0.65 -0.86
N VAL A 256 -4.85 -1.32 -0.27
CA VAL A 256 -6.18 -0.77 0.03
C VAL A 256 -6.55 -1.09 1.49
N ALA A 257 -7.23 -0.14 2.14
CA ALA A 257 -7.86 -0.35 3.44
C ALA A 257 -9.24 0.32 3.47
N ILE A 258 -10.26 -0.42 3.89
CA ILE A 258 -11.66 0.05 4.00
C ILE A 258 -12.23 -0.21 5.39
N ILE A 259 -13.20 0.60 5.79
CA ILE A 259 -13.92 0.50 7.07
C ILE A 259 -15.34 1.04 6.95
N ALA A 260 -16.26 0.47 7.73
CA ALA A 260 -17.61 0.97 7.92
C ALA A 260 -18.03 0.83 9.39
N HIS A 261 -18.61 1.90 9.92
CA HIS A 261 -19.27 1.96 11.22
C HIS A 261 -20.77 2.24 11.01
N PRO A 262 -21.66 1.27 11.19
CA PRO A 262 -23.08 1.43 10.86
C PRO A 262 -23.89 1.99 12.04
N ASP A 263 -24.82 2.91 11.76
CA ASP A 263 -25.70 3.56 12.76
C ASP A 263 -26.58 2.56 13.54
N ASP A 264 -26.90 1.42 12.92
CA ASP A 264 -27.69 0.33 13.52
C ASP A 264 -26.86 -0.71 14.30
N GLY A 265 -25.52 -0.63 14.23
CA GLY A 265 -24.60 -1.59 14.83
C GLY A 265 -24.55 -2.97 14.14
N SER A 266 -25.07 -3.09 12.92
CA SER A 266 -25.26 -4.36 12.21
C SER A 266 -24.06 -4.76 11.35
N HIS A 267 -23.61 -6.01 11.51
CA HIS A 267 -22.56 -6.57 10.65
C HIS A 267 -23.00 -6.58 9.18
N GLU A 268 -24.24 -6.98 8.91
CA GLU A 268 -24.80 -7.03 7.55
C GLU A 268 -24.85 -5.66 6.86
N THR A 269 -25.06 -4.58 7.63
CA THR A 269 -25.09 -3.19 7.13
C THR A 269 -23.67 -2.71 6.82
N ALA A 270 -22.71 -2.92 7.75
CA ALA A 270 -21.30 -2.62 7.50
C ALA A 270 -20.74 -3.39 6.29
N ARG A 271 -21.04 -4.70 6.19
CA ARG A 271 -20.63 -5.57 5.09
C ARG A 271 -21.15 -5.07 3.74
N ALA A 272 -22.39 -4.58 3.68
CA ALA A 272 -22.97 -4.03 2.45
C ALA A 272 -22.29 -2.71 2.01
N ALA A 273 -21.88 -1.86 2.96
CA ALA A 273 -21.06 -0.68 2.65
C ALA A 273 -19.64 -1.06 2.18
N LEU A 274 -19.02 -2.11 2.75
CA LEU A 274 -17.72 -2.61 2.29
C LEU A 274 -17.80 -3.23 0.87
N ASP A 275 -18.89 -3.92 0.53
CA ASP A 275 -19.14 -4.40 -0.83
C ASP A 275 -19.18 -3.23 -1.85
N GLU A 276 -19.87 -2.13 -1.54
CA GLU A 276 -20.01 -0.98 -2.44
C GLU A 276 -18.68 -0.22 -2.61
N LEU A 277 -17.95 0.03 -1.51
CA LEU A 277 -16.59 0.58 -1.57
C LEU A 277 -15.66 -0.28 -2.44
N THR A 278 -15.82 -1.61 -2.36
CA THR A 278 -15.05 -2.56 -3.16
C THR A 278 -15.44 -2.51 -4.64
N ALA A 279 -16.73 -2.39 -4.95
CA ALA A 279 -17.20 -2.26 -6.34
C ALA A 279 -16.66 -0.99 -7.00
N ALA A 280 -16.75 0.16 -6.33
CA ALA A 280 -16.21 1.42 -6.82
C ALA A 280 -14.67 1.39 -6.97
N PHE A 281 -13.96 0.80 -5.99
CA PHE A 281 -12.52 0.57 -6.08
C PHE A 281 -12.15 -0.33 -7.28
N LYS A 282 -12.94 -1.38 -7.55
CA LYS A 282 -12.73 -2.25 -8.72
C LYS A 282 -12.90 -1.50 -10.04
N ASP A 283 -13.93 -0.67 -10.17
CA ASP A 283 -14.13 0.14 -11.37
C ASP A 283 -12.96 1.14 -11.57
N MET A 284 -12.37 1.66 -10.49
CA MET A 284 -11.15 2.50 -10.56
C MET A 284 -9.89 1.71 -10.99
N LEU A 285 -9.79 0.42 -10.64
CA LEU A 285 -8.72 -0.47 -11.14
C LEU A 285 -8.91 -0.78 -12.63
N ASP A 286 -10.13 -1.14 -13.05
CA ASP A 286 -10.46 -1.53 -14.44
C ASP A 286 -10.22 -0.41 -15.47
N ASP A 287 -10.30 0.86 -15.04
CA ASP A 287 -10.02 2.05 -15.87
C ASP A 287 -8.54 2.54 -15.81
N ASP A 288 -7.60 1.78 -15.23
CA ASP A 288 -6.17 2.15 -15.03
C ASP A 288 -5.96 3.46 -14.21
N ARG A 289 -6.86 3.79 -13.26
CA ARG A 289 -6.91 5.12 -12.61
C ARG A 289 -6.03 5.27 -11.37
N ILE A 290 -5.70 4.17 -10.71
CA ILE A 290 -4.96 4.17 -9.43
C ILE A 290 -3.47 3.92 -9.71
N PRO A 291 -2.54 4.79 -9.29
CA PRO A 291 -1.11 4.51 -9.41
C PRO A 291 -0.71 3.30 -8.56
N THR A 292 0.06 2.38 -9.13
CA THR A 292 0.38 1.08 -8.53
C THR A 292 1.85 0.94 -8.17
N ARG A 293 2.15 0.05 -7.21
CA ARG A 293 3.51 -0.33 -6.85
C ARG A 293 4.09 -1.28 -7.88
N THR A 294 5.23 -0.91 -8.49
CA THR A 294 5.86 -1.70 -9.55
C THR A 294 7.09 -2.52 -9.14
N GLU A 295 7.76 -2.18 -8.03
CA GLU A 295 9.04 -2.78 -7.61
C GLU A 295 9.17 -2.87 -6.08
N CYS A 296 10.14 -3.67 -5.61
CA CYS A 296 10.69 -3.69 -4.26
C CYS A 296 12.17 -3.25 -4.30
#